data_AF-A0A925EED0-F1
#
_entry.id   AF-A0A925EED0-F1
#
_cell.length_a   1.000
_cell.length_b   1.000
_cell.length_c   1.000
_cell.angle_alpha   90.00
_cell.angle_beta   90.00
_cell.angle_gamma   90.00
#
_symmetry.space_group_name_H-M   'P 1'
#
loop_
_entity.id
_entity.type
_entity.pdbx_description
1 polymer ?
#
loop_
_entity_poly.entity_id
_entity_poly.type
_entity_poly.pdbx_seq_one_letter_code
_entity_poly.pdbx_strand_id
1 'polypeptide(L)'
;MLLRQSDNYIKVCMNTWLLCEACIHTEKERLYPKQKLLQACHQCSEACLSLVTIFISNPLTVQQHVFDCFLYCRECYNECMLYKDDDIEYCGMICDKCAESMKELLFFSLN
;
A
#
# COMPACT_ATOMS: atom_id res chain seq x y z
N MET A 1 19.82 -13.88 -5.30
CA MET A 1 19.06 -13.87 -4.02
C MET A 1 18.12 -12.67 -3.93
N LEU A 2 18.53 -11.48 -4.39
CA LEU A 2 17.71 -10.26 -4.50
C LEU A 2 16.36 -10.44 -5.23
N LEU A 3 16.32 -11.05 -6.42
CA LEU A 3 15.09 -11.19 -7.22
C LEU A 3 13.92 -11.91 -6.49
N ARG A 4 14.19 -13.05 -5.83
CA ARG A 4 13.16 -13.81 -5.09
C ARG A 4 12.63 -13.08 -3.86
N GLN A 5 13.44 -12.23 -3.23
CA GLN A 5 13.00 -11.41 -2.10
C GLN A 5 12.16 -10.23 -2.60
N SER A 6 12.57 -9.60 -3.70
CA SER A 6 11.79 -8.56 -4.38
C SER A 6 10.40 -9.04 -4.84
N ASP A 7 10.28 -10.29 -5.31
CA ASP A 7 8.99 -10.86 -5.74
C ASP A 7 7.91 -10.82 -4.65
N ASN A 8 8.26 -11.05 -3.39
CA ASN A 8 7.30 -11.02 -2.29
C ASN A 8 6.82 -9.59 -2.03
N TYR A 9 7.73 -8.62 -2.01
CA TYR A 9 7.39 -7.22 -1.83
C TYR A 9 6.54 -6.68 -2.99
N ILE A 10 6.90 -7.04 -4.23
CA ILE A 10 6.11 -6.70 -5.42
C ILE A 10 4.70 -7.26 -5.30
N LYS A 11 4.53 -8.54 -4.95
CA LYS A 11 3.20 -9.16 -4.83
C LYS A 11 2.35 -8.47 -3.77
N VAL A 12 2.93 -8.15 -2.62
CA VAL A 12 2.21 -7.48 -1.53
C VAL A 12 1.79 -6.07 -1.97
N CYS A 13 2.71 -5.27 -2.51
CA CYS A 13 2.39 -3.93 -3.01
C CYS A 13 1.35 -3.94 -4.14
N MET A 14 1.43 -4.88 -5.10
CA MET A 14 0.43 -4.98 -6.16
C MET A 14 -0.96 -5.36 -5.63
N ASN A 15 -1.03 -6.27 -4.65
CA ASN A 15 -2.30 -6.65 -4.03
C ASN A 15 -2.93 -5.46 -3.29
N THR A 16 -2.12 -4.71 -2.53
CA THR A 16 -2.56 -3.48 -1.86
C THR A 16 -3.03 -2.43 -2.85
N TRP A 17 -2.25 -2.16 -3.89
CA TRP A 17 -2.63 -1.24 -4.97
C TRP A 17 -4.00 -1.59 -5.56
N LEU A 18 -4.20 -2.86 -5.93
CA LEU A 18 -5.46 -3.31 -6.54
C LEU A 18 -6.66 -3.08 -5.61
N LEU A 19 -6.53 -3.38 -4.32
CA LEU A 19 -7.62 -3.21 -3.36
C LEU A 19 -7.88 -1.75 -3.02
N CYS A 20 -6.83 -0.92 -2.91
CA CYS A 20 -7.00 0.52 -2.76
C CYS A 20 -7.74 1.11 -3.97
N GLU A 21 -7.37 0.74 -5.21
CA GLU A 21 -8.08 1.18 -6.41
C GLU A 21 -9.54 0.72 -6.42
N ALA A 22 -9.81 -0.55 -6.08
CA ALA A 22 -11.17 -1.06 -5.97
C ALA A 22 -12.01 -0.29 -4.91
N CYS A 23 -11.41 0.02 -3.76
CA CYS A 23 -12.02 0.82 -2.70
C CYS A 23 -12.30 2.25 -3.17
N ILE A 24 -11.35 2.89 -3.87
CA ILE A 24 -11.51 4.23 -4.46
C ILE A 24 -12.67 4.24 -5.46
N HIS A 25 -12.70 3.27 -6.38
CA HIS A 25 -13.76 3.17 -7.38
C HIS A 25 -15.12 3.01 -6.73
N THR A 26 -15.26 2.09 -5.77
CA THR A 26 -16.51 1.85 -5.06
C THR A 26 -16.96 3.07 -4.26
N GLU A 27 -16.05 3.76 -3.57
CA GLU A 27 -16.39 4.93 -2.76
C GLU A 27 -16.78 6.15 -3.62
N LYS A 28 -16.20 6.30 -4.83
CA LYS A 28 -16.58 7.35 -5.80
C LYS A 28 -18.01 7.19 -6.35
N GLU A 29 -18.55 5.98 -6.36
CA GLU A 29 -19.93 5.71 -6.80
C GLU A 29 -20.97 5.99 -5.70
N ARG A 30 -20.54 6.23 -4.46
CA ARG A 30 -21.46 6.53 -3.35
C ARG A 30 -22.04 7.95 -3.48
N LEU A 31 -23.27 8.10 -2.99
CA LEU A 31 -23.94 9.42 -2.91
C LEU A 31 -23.17 10.42 -2.03
N TYR A 32 -22.50 9.92 -0.98
CA TYR A 32 -21.70 10.73 -0.05
C TYR A 32 -20.31 10.09 0.14
N PRO A 33 -19.34 10.38 -0.73
CA PRO A 33 -18.01 9.81 -0.65
C PRO A 33 -17.23 10.30 0.56
N LYS A 34 -16.56 9.38 1.26
CA LYS A 34 -15.65 9.62 2.38
C LYS A 34 -14.32 10.17 1.85
N GLN A 35 -14.16 11.49 1.85
CA GLN A 35 -12.99 12.15 1.25
C GLN A 35 -11.65 11.73 1.88
N LYS A 36 -11.60 11.52 3.19
CA LYS A 36 -10.38 11.06 3.87
C LYS A 36 -9.98 9.65 3.47
N LEU A 37 -10.95 8.73 3.40
CA LEU A 37 -10.74 7.37 2.91
C LEU A 37 -10.22 7.38 1.46
N LEU A 38 -10.86 8.17 0.60
CA LEU A 38 -10.43 8.32 -0.79
C LEU A 38 -8.98 8.82 -0.89
N GLN A 39 -8.64 9.86 -0.13
CA GLN A 39 -7.29 10.41 -0.12
C GLN A 39 -6.26 9.38 0.36
N ALA A 40 -6.53 8.71 1.49
CA ALA A 40 -5.61 7.73 2.06
C ALA A 40 -5.41 6.52 1.13
N CYS A 41 -6.48 6.01 0.51
CA CYS A 41 -6.39 4.93 -0.46
C CYS A 41 -5.61 5.37 -1.72
N HIS A 42 -5.81 6.60 -2.20
CA HIS A 42 -5.15 7.09 -3.42
C HIS A 42 -3.64 7.28 -3.21
N GLN A 43 -3.25 7.82 -2.06
CA GLN A 43 -1.82 7.95 -1.73
C GLN A 43 -1.17 6.58 -1.51
N CYS A 44 -1.88 5.64 -0.88
CA CYS A 44 -1.40 4.28 -0.71
C CYS A 44 -1.25 3.55 -2.05
N SER A 45 -2.24 3.67 -2.94
CA SER A 45 -2.22 3.02 -4.26
C SER A 45 -1.08 3.56 -5.13
N GLU A 46 -0.90 4.88 -5.19
CA GLU A 46 0.20 5.52 -5.91
C GLU A 46 1.57 5.09 -5.37
N ALA A 47 1.74 5.09 -4.04
CA ALA A 47 3.01 4.70 -3.43
C ALA A 47 3.33 3.21 -3.68
N CYS A 48 2.35 2.32 -3.55
CA CYS A 48 2.52 0.89 -3.82
C CYS A 48 2.88 0.63 -5.29
N LEU A 49 2.20 1.26 -6.23
CA LEU A 49 2.47 1.09 -7.66
C LEU A 49 3.83 1.69 -8.06
N SER A 50 4.16 2.86 -7.51
CA SER A 50 5.47 3.49 -7.70
C SER A 50 6.59 2.57 -7.21
N LEU A 51 6.44 2.00 -6.02
CA LEU A 51 7.44 1.09 -5.46
C LEU A 51 7.60 -0.18 -6.31
N VAL A 52 6.51 -0.78 -6.78
CA VAL A 52 6.55 -1.92 -7.73
C VAL A 52 7.32 -1.54 -9.00
N THR A 53 7.04 -0.37 -9.55
CA THR A 53 7.73 0.12 -10.76
C THR A 53 9.23 0.28 -10.50
N ILE A 54 9.63 0.77 -9.33
CA ILE A 54 11.04 0.95 -8.94
C ILE A 54 11.72 -0.40 -8.73
N PHE A 55 11.06 -1.38 -8.09
CA PHE A 55 11.59 -2.74 -7.96
C PHE A 55 11.94 -3.36 -9.31
N ILE A 56 11.12 -3.10 -10.35
CA ILE A 56 11.30 -3.66 -11.69
C ILE A 56 12.35 -2.87 -12.49
N SER A 57 12.33 -1.55 -12.40
CA SER A 57 13.12 -0.66 -13.29
C SER A 57 14.47 -0.22 -12.71
N ASN A 58 14.56 0.04 -11.41
CA ASN A 58 15.77 0.53 -10.76
C ASN A 58 15.84 0.08 -9.28
N PRO A 59 16.24 -1.17 -9.02
CA PRO A 59 16.24 -1.74 -7.67
C PRO A 59 17.20 -1.04 -6.70
N LEU A 60 18.15 -0.23 -7.19
CA LEU A 60 19.14 0.46 -6.37
C LEU A 60 18.55 1.64 -5.58
N THR A 61 17.43 2.22 -6.03
CA THR A 61 16.79 3.37 -5.37
C THR A 61 15.58 2.98 -4.52
N VAL A 62 15.21 1.69 -4.49
CA VAL A 62 14.03 1.16 -3.75
C VAL A 62 13.98 1.71 -2.33
N GLN A 63 15.10 1.65 -1.60
CA GLN A 63 15.17 2.04 -0.19
C GLN A 63 14.67 3.48 0.09
N GLN A 64 14.86 4.39 -0.86
CA GLN A 64 14.43 5.79 -0.74
C GLN A 64 12.90 5.93 -0.74
N HIS A 65 12.18 4.93 -1.26
CA HIS A 65 10.73 4.96 -1.45
C HIS A 65 9.97 3.97 -0.58
N VAL A 66 10.66 2.99 0.03
CA VAL A 66 10.03 2.00 0.93
C VAL A 66 9.41 2.69 2.15
N PHE A 67 10.06 3.73 2.68
CA PHE A 67 9.55 4.45 3.86
C PHE A 67 8.22 5.17 3.57
N ASP A 68 8.11 5.83 2.41
CA ASP A 68 6.87 6.48 2.00
C ASP A 68 5.76 5.46 1.80
N CYS A 69 6.05 4.33 1.14
CA CYS A 69 5.09 3.24 0.96
C CYS A 69 4.62 2.68 2.31
N PHE A 70 5.53 2.48 3.27
CA PHE A 70 5.19 2.09 4.63
C PHE A 70 4.23 3.08 5.30
N LEU A 71 4.54 4.38 5.26
CA LEU A 71 3.72 5.42 5.89
C LEU A 71 2.31 5.47 5.30
N TYR A 72 2.19 5.51 3.97
CA TYR A 72 0.88 5.60 3.30
C TYR A 72 0.05 4.32 3.48
N CYS A 73 0.67 3.15 3.49
CA CYS A 73 -0.02 1.91 3.83
C CYS A 73 -0.57 1.95 5.27
N ARG A 74 0.20 2.49 6.22
CA ARG A 74 -0.24 2.58 7.61
C ARG A 74 -1.35 3.60 7.81
N GLU A 75 -1.28 4.74 7.14
CA GLU A 75 -2.34 5.74 7.13
C GLU A 75 -3.62 5.19 6.52
N CYS A 76 -3.53 4.50 5.37
CA CYS A 76 -4.67 3.86 4.73
C CYS A 76 -5.33 2.80 5.62
N TYR A 77 -4.55 1.94 6.28
CA TYR A 77 -5.08 1.02 7.29
C TYR A 77 -5.86 1.75 8.38
N ASN A 78 -5.26 2.76 9.01
CA ASN A 78 -5.89 3.47 10.12
C ASN A 78 -7.22 4.11 9.71
N GLU A 79 -7.28 4.70 8.50
CA GLU A 79 -8.50 5.32 7.99
C GLU A 79 -9.55 4.27 7.60
N CYS A 80 -9.17 3.16 6.95
CA CYS A 80 -10.09 2.08 6.59
C CYS A 80 -10.79 1.49 7.83
N MET A 81 -10.04 1.28 8.92
CA MET A 81 -10.57 0.68 10.15
C MET A 81 -11.57 1.57 10.91
N LEU A 82 -11.78 2.83 10.47
CA LEU A 82 -12.82 3.70 11.05
C LEU A 82 -14.23 3.36 10.56
N TYR A 83 -14.34 2.58 9.47
CA TYR A 83 -15.61 2.32 8.81
C TYR A 83 -16.05 0.86 8.99
N LYS A 84 -17.31 0.66 9.34
CA LYS A 84 -17.92 -0.68 9.50
C LYS A 84 -18.47 -1.18 8.17
N ASP A 85 -17.56 -1.52 7.28
CA ASP A 85 -17.84 -1.97 5.92
C ASP A 85 -16.80 -3.02 5.54
N ASP A 86 -17.25 -4.25 5.26
CA ASP A 86 -16.38 -5.42 5.14
C ASP A 86 -15.32 -5.26 4.04
N ASP A 87 -15.68 -4.61 2.92
CA ASP A 87 -14.77 -4.39 1.80
C ASP A 87 -13.69 -3.35 2.16
N ILE A 88 -14.09 -2.28 2.88
CA ILE A 88 -13.17 -1.25 3.36
C ILE A 88 -12.24 -1.83 4.45
N GLU A 89 -12.78 -2.62 5.38
CA GLU A 89 -11.99 -3.30 6.41
C GLU A 89 -10.96 -4.25 5.78
N TYR A 90 -11.37 -5.03 4.79
CA TYR A 90 -10.46 -5.92 4.08
C TYR A 90 -9.35 -5.16 3.34
N CYS A 91 -9.66 -4.02 2.70
CA CYS A 91 -8.66 -3.12 2.14
C CYS A 91 -7.64 -2.71 3.21
N GLY A 92 -8.12 -2.25 4.37
CA GLY A 92 -7.29 -1.89 5.51
C GLY A 92 -6.36 -3.03 5.95
N MET A 93 -6.88 -4.24 6.12
CA MET A 93 -6.07 -5.40 6.51
C MET A 93 -4.95 -5.73 5.53
N ILE A 94 -5.15 -5.50 4.23
CA ILE A 94 -4.12 -5.71 3.22
C ILE A 94 -3.11 -4.55 3.22
N CYS A 95 -3.53 -3.32 3.47
CA CYS A 95 -2.63 -2.19 3.71
C CYS A 95 -1.73 -2.42 4.92
N ASP A 96 -2.26 -2.96 6.03
CA ASP A 96 -1.47 -3.33 7.21
C ASP A 96 -0.37 -4.35 6.89
N LYS A 97 -0.73 -5.43 6.18
CA LYS A 97 0.24 -6.45 5.74
C LYS A 97 1.34 -5.86 4.84
N CYS A 98 0.99 -4.89 3.99
CA CYS A 98 1.97 -4.19 3.18
C CYS A 98 2.90 -3.33 4.02
N ALA A 99 2.36 -2.56 4.97
CA ALA A 99 3.16 -1.78 5.90
C ALA A 99 4.15 -2.65 6.67
N GLU A 100 3.72 -3.77 7.26
CA GLU A 100 4.64 -4.67 7.97
C GLU A 100 5.72 -5.27 7.04
N SER A 101 5.37 -5.62 5.79
CA SER A 101 6.36 -6.08 4.81
C SER A 101 7.39 -5.01 4.46
N MET A 102 6.96 -3.76 4.30
CA MET A 102 7.86 -2.63 4.01
C MET A 102 8.76 -2.30 5.21
N LYS A 103 8.22 -2.41 6.42
CA LYS A 103 8.97 -2.25 7.67
C LYS A 103 10.09 -3.29 7.80
N GLU A 104 9.81 -4.56 7.48
CA GLU A 104 10.85 -5.60 7.41
C GLU A 104 11.97 -5.21 6.44
N LEU A 105 11.60 -4.72 5.26
CA LEU A 105 12.55 -4.29 4.23
C LEU A 105 13.41 -3.10 4.69
N LEU A 106 12.85 -2.14 5.43
CA LEU A 106 13.60 -1.04 6.04
C LEU A 106 14.63 -1.53 7.06
N PHE A 107 14.26 -2.47 7.93
CA PHE A 107 15.20 -3.03 8.91
C PHE A 107 16.35 -3.81 8.26
N PHE A 108 16.09 -4.53 7.16
CA PHE A 108 17.15 -5.18 6.39
C PHE A 108 18.15 -4.19 5.76
N SER A 109 17.73 -2.96 5.46
CA SER A 109 18.61 -1.95 4.85
C SER A 109 19.52 -1.22 5.84
N LEU A 110 19.28 -1.36 7.14
CA LEU A 110 20.04 -0.69 8.21
C LEU A 110 21.13 -1.58 8.84
N ASN A 111 21.19 -2.86 8.47
CA ASN A 111 22.21 -3.84 8.88
C ASN A 111 23.15 -4.17 7.72
#